data_AF-A0A1L6XBN2-F1
#
_entry.id   AF-A0A1L6XBN2-F1
#
_cell.length_a   1.000
_cell.length_b   1.000
_cell.length_c   1.000
_cell.angle_alpha   90.00
_cell.angle_beta   90.00
_cell.angle_gamma   90.00
#
_symmetry.space_group_name_H-M   'P 1'
#
loop_
_entity.id
_entity.type
_entity.pdbx_description
1 polymer ?
#
loop_
_entity_poly.entity_id
_entity_poly.type
_entity_poly.pdbx_seq_one_letter_code
_entity_poly.pdbx_strand_id
1 'polypeptide(L)' 'METAARKIGNSGGIIFPQEIAPKVDEKFNIMQGESSYVLKPERANIFKNASAWQGFRDLLITSDTKWDSLDDI' A
#
# COMPACT_ATOMS: atom_id res chain seq x y z
N MET A 1 18.35 0.59 -13.30
CA MET A 1 17.76 1.93 -13.43
C MET A 1 18.26 2.75 -12.27
N GLU A 2 18.84 3.92 -12.54
CA GLU A 2 19.48 4.75 -11.53
C GLU A 2 18.89 6.15 -11.57
N THR A 3 18.66 6.73 -10.39
CA THR A 3 18.27 8.14 -10.23
C THR A 3 19.12 8.76 -9.13
N ALA A 4 19.14 10.08 -9.07
CA ALA A 4 19.93 10.81 -8.09
C ALA A 4 19.02 11.72 -7.25
N ALA A 5 19.36 11.86 -5.96
CA ALA A 5 18.75 12.88 -5.12
C ALA A 5 19.12 14.27 -5.65
N ARG A 6 18.13 15.16 -5.70
CA ARG A 6 18.27 16.55 -6.15
C ARG A 6 17.61 17.48 -5.16
N LYS A 7 18.06 18.74 -5.14
CA LYS A 7 17.39 19.81 -4.39
C LYS A 7 16.13 20.23 -5.16
N ILE A 8 14.99 20.18 -4.48
CA ILE A 8 13.68 20.59 -4.99
C ILE A 8 13.12 21.61 -3.98
N GLY A 9 13.12 22.89 -4.37
CA GLY A 9 12.83 23.99 -3.45
C GLY A 9 13.79 24.00 -2.25
N ASN A 10 13.23 23.90 -1.04
CA ASN A 10 13.99 23.84 0.21
C ASN A 10 14.23 22.41 0.73
N SER A 11 13.92 21.39 -0.06
CA SER A 11 14.01 19.98 0.34
C SER A 11 14.88 19.17 -0.63
N GLY A 12 15.35 18.00 -0.19
CA GLY A 12 15.92 16.98 -1.07
C GLY A 12 14.81 16.06 -1.57
N GLY A 13 14.87 15.66 -2.84
CA GLY A 13 13.92 14.72 -3.43
C GLY A 13 14.55 13.88 -4.54
N ILE A 14 13.83 12.87 -5.01
CA ILE A 14 14.23 12.05 -6.15
C ILE A 14 13.23 12.24 -7.28
N ILE A 15 13.70 12.16 -8.51
CA ILE A 15 12.82 12.16 -9.69
C ILE A 15 12.64 10.71 -10.11
N PHE A 16 11.38 10.25 -10.11
CA PHE A 16 11.02 8.93 -10.60
C PHE A 16 11.18 8.89 -12.14
N PRO A 17 11.92 7.92 -12.67
CA PRO A 17 11.95 7.64 -14.11
C PRO A 17 10.55 7.35 -14.63
N GLN A 18 10.31 7.67 -15.90
CA GLN A 18 8.98 7.61 -16.52
C GLN A 18 8.38 6.19 -16.49
N GLU A 19 9.22 5.15 -16.51
CA GLU A 19 8.78 3.76 -16.51
C GLU A 19 8.16 3.31 -15.17
N ILE A 20 8.47 4.00 -14.08
CA ILE A 20 7.95 3.69 -12.73
C ILE A 20 7.16 4.86 -12.14
N ALA A 21 6.93 5.92 -12.92
CA ALA A 21 6.38 7.18 -12.44
C ALA A 21 5.03 6.94 -11.72
N PRO A 22 4.98 7.15 -10.39
CA PRO A 22 3.72 7.06 -9.66
C PRO A 22 2.76 8.17 -10.07
N LYS A 23 1.49 8.04 -9.69
CA LYS A 23 0.50 9.07 -10.04
C LYS A 23 0.89 10.39 -9.37
N VAL A 24 0.64 11.49 -10.08
CA VAL A 24 0.78 12.83 -9.49
C VAL A 24 -0.09 12.91 -8.24
N ASP A 25 0.46 13.47 -7.16
CA ASP A 25 -0.14 13.56 -5.81
C ASP A 25 -0.28 12.23 -5.03
N GLU A 26 0.28 11.13 -5.52
CA GLU A 26 0.36 9.90 -4.74
C GLU A 26 1.28 10.07 -3.51
N LYS A 27 0.76 9.71 -2.33
CA LYS A 27 1.49 9.81 -1.06
C LYS A 27 2.22 8.52 -0.75
N PHE A 28 3.42 8.64 -0.19
CA PHE A 28 4.26 7.51 0.20
C PHE A 28 4.69 7.67 1.65
N ASN A 29 4.66 6.56 2.38
CA ASN A 29 5.40 6.42 3.62
C ASN A 29 6.84 6.06 3.28
N ILE A 30 7.79 6.79 3.85
CA ILE A 30 9.23 6.53 3.70
C ILE A 30 9.69 5.78 4.95
N MET A 31 10.23 4.58 4.74
CA MET A 31 10.87 3.78 5.79
C MET A 31 12.37 3.73 5.53
N GLN A 32 13.17 4.00 6.55
CA GLN A 32 14.61 3.87 6.48
C GLN A 32 15.03 2.47 6.98
N GLY A 33 15.75 1.74 6.13
CA GLY A 33 16.51 0.55 6.52
C GLY A 33 17.99 0.88 6.73
N GLU A 34 18.83 -0.14 6.94
CA GLU A 34 20.26 0.05 7.21
C GLU A 34 21.02 0.77 6.09
N SER A 35 20.73 0.40 4.83
CA SER A 35 21.41 0.94 3.64
C SER A 35 20.45 1.37 2.54
N SER A 36 19.14 1.43 2.84
CA SER A 36 18.12 1.71 1.84
C SER A 36 16.96 2.53 2.40
N TYR A 37 16.24 3.19 1.50
CA TYR A 37 14.94 3.78 1.77
C TYR A 37 13.89 3.01 0.99
N VAL A 38 12.79 2.65 1.68
CA VAL A 38 11.64 2.01 1.05
C VAL A 38 10.50 3.01 0.99
N LEU A 39 10.02 3.27 -0.22
CA LEU A 39 8.82 4.06 -0.47
C LEU A 39 7.63 3.12 -0.60
N LYS A 40 6.68 3.22 0.33
CA LYS A 40 5.44 2.42 0.32
C LYS A 40 4.25 3.34 0.04
N PRO A 41 3.47 3.12 -1.05
CA PRO A 41 2.25 3.89 -1.28
C PRO A 41 1.35 3.88 -0.05
N GLU A 42 0.84 5.05 0.31
CA GLU A 42 -0.15 5.18 1.37
C GLU A 42 -1.48 4.62 0.86
N ARG A 43 -1.84 3.43 1.34
CA ARG A 43 -3.17 2.85 1.07
C ARG A 43 -4.08 3.16 2.24
N ALA A 44 -5.35 3.43 1.92
CA ALA A 44 -6.39 3.54 2.93
C ALA A 44 -6.40 2.27 3.79
N ASN A 45 -6.37 2.44 5.11
CA ASN A 45 -6.51 1.32 6.02
C ASN A 45 -7.97 0.83 5.98
N ILE A 46 -8.21 -0.21 5.18
CA ILE A 46 -9.54 -0.82 5.01
C ILE A 46 -10.08 -1.38 6.33
N PHE A 47 -9.22 -1.75 7.28
CA PHE A 47 -9.61 -2.24 8.62
C PHE A 47 -10.03 -1.11 9.57
N LYS A 48 -9.72 0.15 9.25
CA LYS A 48 -10.04 1.29 10.13
C LYS A 48 -11.51 1.67 10.11
N ASN A 49 -12.24 1.32 9.05
CA ASN A 49 -13.64 1.67 8.87
C ASN A 49 -14.51 0.41 8.82
N ALA A 50 -15.23 0.12 9.90
CA ALA A 50 -16.16 -1.02 9.95
C ALA A 50 -17.21 -0.98 8.83
N SER A 51 -17.62 0.21 8.38
CA SER A 51 -18.56 0.38 7.26
C SER A 51 -17.97 -0.06 5.91
N ALA A 52 -16.65 -0.06 5.75
CA ALA A 52 -15.98 -0.56 4.55
C ALA A 52 -16.06 -2.08 4.42
N TRP A 53 -16.45 -2.78 5.48
CA TRP A 53 -16.67 -4.24 5.51
C TRP A 53 -18.13 -4.64 5.27
N GLN A 54 -19.03 -3.66 5.12
CA GLN A 54 -20.44 -3.95 4.89
C GLN A 54 -20.62 -4.65 3.55
N GLY A 55 -21.25 -5.83 3.56
CA GLY A 55 -21.44 -6.67 2.36
C GLY A 55 -20.26 -7.57 2.01
N PHE A 56 -19.13 -7.52 2.76
CA PHE A 56 -17.98 -8.40 2.51
C PHE A 56 -18.34 -9.88 2.60
N ARG A 57 -19.15 -10.25 3.61
CA ARG A 57 -19.68 -11.62 3.82
C ARG A 57 -20.50 -12.11 2.62
N ASP A 58 -21.19 -11.20 1.91
CA ASP A 58 -22.05 -11.54 0.78
C ASP A 58 -21.26 -11.77 -0.52
N LEU A 59 -19.97 -11.42 -0.53
CA LEU A 59 -19.05 -11.61 -1.67
C LEU A 59 -18.22 -12.90 -1.56
N LEU A 60 -18.30 -13.60 -0.43
CA LEU A 60 -17.55 -14.84 -0.20
C LEU A 60 -18.17 -15.96 -1.04
N ILE A 61 -17.33 -16.72 -1.74
CA ILE A 61 -17.76 -17.93 -2.43
C ILE A 61 -17.69 -19.14 -1.50
N THR A 62 -18.34 -20.24 -1.86
CA THR A 62 -18.45 -21.46 -1.00
C THR A 62 -17.10 -22.02 -0.57
N SER A 63 -16.01 -21.78 -1.32
CA SER A 63 -14.66 -22.17 -0.90
C SER A 63 -14.10 -21.31 0.23
N ASP A 64 -14.46 -20.03 0.28
CA ASP A 64 -13.96 -19.08 1.27
C ASP A 64 -14.58 -19.34 2.65
N THR A 65 -15.81 -19.85 2.67
CA THR A 65 -16.56 -20.18 3.90
C THR A 65 -16.25 -21.57 4.45
N LYS A 66 -15.40 -22.37 3.78
CA LYS A 66 -15.08 -23.74 4.24
C LYS A 66 -14.39 -23.76 5.61
N TRP A 67 -13.64 -22.72 5.94
CA TRP A 67 -12.95 -22.60 7.23
C TRP A 67 -13.89 -22.16 8.35
N ASP A 68 -15.00 -21.48 8.01
CA ASP A 68 -16.03 -21.07 8.98
C ASP A 68 -16.86 -22.27 9.47
N SER A 69 -16.88 -23.37 8.72
CA SER A 69 -17.61 -24.60 9.05
C SER A 69 -16.74 -25.68 9.73
N LEU A 70 -15.50 -25.36 10.11
CA LEU A 70 -14.61 -26.29 10.83
C LEU A 70 -14.79 -26.24 12.35
N ASP A 71 -15.95 -25.80 12.84
CA ASP A 71 -16.33 -26.11 14.21
C ASP A 71 -16.49 -27.64 14.33
N ASP A 72 -15.74 -28.21 15.27
CA ASP A 72 -15.67 -29.61 15.72
C ASP A 72 -14.67 -30.56 14.99
N ILE A 73 -13.39 -30.48 15.38
CA ILE A 73 -12.52 -31.66 15.63
C ILE A 73 -11.98 -31.60 17.05
#